data_AF-A0A077ZN02-F1
#
_entry.id   AF-A0A077ZN02-F1
#
_cell.length_a   1.000
_cell.length_b   1.000
_cell.length_c   1.000
_cell.angle_alpha   90.00
_cell.angle_beta   90.00
_cell.angle_gamma   90.00
#
_symmetry.space_group_name_H-M   'P 1'
#
loop_
_entity.id
_entity.type
_entity.pdbx_description
1 polymer ?
#
loop_
_entity_poly.entity_id
_entity_poly.type
_entity_poly.pdbx_seq_one_letter_code
_entity_poly.pdbx_strand_id
1 'polypeptide(L)'
;MVKDGTRCGSNGLCEAQVCVSLDDVLARADCSAAKESPVCSGHGVCTNLNVCVCDDGWTSRDCSRKVTNSLMEAIDERNNTLEAIPEDQTLYDAEALDYELIMVSGISIPVTVILLSFLCFLWCKYIIMVWNLISMEQSNFRHWKCVRRDASWHVPNA
;
A
#
# COMPACT_ATOMS: atom_id res chain seq x y z
N MET A 1 -4.84 15.44 -22.33
CA MET A 1 -5.40 15.88 -21.04
C MET A 1 -6.06 17.23 -21.24
N VAL A 2 -7.25 17.42 -20.69
CA VAL A 2 -8.00 18.68 -20.79
C VAL A 2 -7.44 19.66 -19.75
N LYS A 3 -7.30 20.95 -20.10
CA LYS A 3 -6.84 21.97 -19.16
C LYS A 3 -7.95 22.29 -18.15
N ASP A 4 -7.57 22.47 -16.88
CA ASP A 4 -8.51 22.97 -15.87
C ASP A 4 -9.06 24.34 -16.31
N GLY A 5 -10.35 24.56 -16.08
CA GLY A 5 -11.07 25.73 -16.59
C GLY A 5 -11.71 25.55 -17.98
N THR A 6 -11.60 24.38 -18.61
CA THR A 6 -12.30 24.11 -19.88
C THR A 6 -13.79 23.85 -19.63
N ARG A 7 -14.69 24.51 -20.37
CA ARG A 7 -16.15 24.26 -20.28
C ARG A 7 -16.44 22.80 -20.62
N CYS A 8 -17.26 22.14 -19.79
CA CYS A 8 -17.72 20.78 -19.98
C CYS A 8 -19.22 20.68 -19.71
N GLY A 9 -19.92 19.81 -20.44
CA GLY A 9 -21.38 19.63 -20.29
C GLY A 9 -22.20 20.88 -20.62
N SER A 10 -23.45 20.90 -20.14
CA SER A 10 -24.38 22.03 -20.33
C SER A 10 -24.06 23.24 -19.45
N ASN A 11 -23.62 23.01 -18.21
CA ASN A 11 -23.29 24.06 -17.25
C ASN A 11 -22.19 23.62 -16.27
N GLY A 12 -21.01 23.25 -16.78
CA GLY A 12 -19.90 22.77 -15.95
C GLY A 12 -18.51 23.21 -16.41
N LEU A 13 -17.53 23.02 -15.52
CA LEU A 13 -16.12 23.34 -15.72
C LEU A 13 -15.27 22.10 -15.41
N CYS A 14 -14.16 21.91 -16.14
CA CYS A 14 -13.21 20.85 -15.82
C CYS A 14 -12.30 21.28 -14.68
N GLU A 15 -12.32 20.54 -13.57
CA GLU A 15 -11.42 20.67 -12.41
C GLU A 15 -10.84 19.28 -12.10
N ALA A 16 -9.52 19.13 -12.12
CA ALA A 16 -8.83 17.86 -11.84
C ALA A 16 -9.32 16.68 -12.70
N GLN A 17 -9.54 16.91 -14.00
CA GLN A 17 -10.11 15.95 -14.97
C GLN A 17 -11.56 15.51 -14.69
N VAL A 18 -12.25 16.16 -13.75
CA VAL A 18 -13.67 15.93 -13.44
C VAL A 18 -14.49 17.13 -13.95
N CYS A 19 -15.67 16.87 -14.50
CA CYS A 19 -16.60 17.94 -14.86
C CYS A 19 -17.44 18.33 -13.64
N VAL A 20 -17.11 19.46 -13.01
CA VAL A 20 -17.87 20.00 -11.86
C VAL A 20 -18.96 20.94 -12.37
N SER A 21 -20.12 20.94 -11.71
CA SER A 21 -21.21 21.86 -12.10
C SER A 21 -20.82 23.30 -11.80
N LEU A 22 -21.22 24.23 -12.66
CA LEU A 22 -20.96 25.66 -12.45
C LEU A 22 -21.64 26.15 -11.16
N ASP A 23 -22.78 25.58 -10.80
CA ASP A 23 -23.50 25.91 -9.57
C ASP A 23 -22.67 25.53 -8.33
N ASP A 24 -21.97 24.40 -8.34
CA ASP A 24 -21.06 24.00 -7.25
C ASP A 24 -19.83 24.91 -7.15
N VAL A 25 -19.31 25.37 -8.29
CA VAL A 25 -18.18 26.31 -8.34
C VAL A 25 -18.63 27.68 -7.83
N LEU A 26 -19.79 28.17 -8.29
CA LEU A 26 -20.37 29.45 -7.88
C LEU A 26 -20.77 29.43 -6.40
N ALA A 27 -21.28 28.31 -5.87
CA ALA A 27 -21.62 28.18 -4.45
C ALA A 27 -20.41 28.33 -3.51
N ARG A 28 -19.18 28.10 -4.00
CA ARG A 28 -17.93 28.30 -3.24
C ARG A 28 -17.42 29.75 -3.29
N ALA A 29 -17.85 30.53 -4.28
CA ALA A 29 -17.26 31.80 -4.65
C ALA A 29 -18.33 32.84 -4.94
N ASP A 30 -19.37 32.95 -4.11
CA ASP A 30 -20.37 34.01 -4.28
C ASP A 30 -20.29 34.98 -3.11
N CYS A 31 -19.82 36.20 -3.37
CA CYS A 31 -19.94 37.29 -2.39
C CYS A 31 -21.40 37.61 -2.07
N SER A 32 -22.37 37.21 -2.91
CA SER A 32 -23.82 37.31 -2.63
C SER A 32 -24.30 36.21 -1.68
N ALA A 33 -23.53 35.13 -1.48
CA ALA A 33 -23.80 34.15 -0.43
C ALA A 33 -23.55 34.74 0.97
N ALA A 34 -22.84 35.87 1.07
CA ALA A 34 -22.98 36.79 2.21
C ALA A 34 -24.37 37.46 2.14
N LYS A 35 -25.43 36.67 2.32
CA LYS A 35 -26.81 37.14 2.55
C LYS A 35 -26.89 38.04 3.78
N GLU A 36 -25.87 38.03 4.62
CA GLU A 36 -25.67 38.95 5.72
C GLU A 36 -24.81 40.12 5.23
N SER A 37 -25.47 41.20 4.80
CA SER A 37 -24.82 42.50 4.60
C SER A 37 -24.16 42.92 5.92
N PRO A 38 -22.88 43.34 5.93
CA PRO A 38 -22.01 43.71 4.81
C PRO A 38 -21.26 42.54 4.12
N VAL A 39 -20.91 42.75 2.84
CA VAL A 39 -20.10 41.83 2.01
C VAL A 39 -18.86 41.35 2.77
N CYS A 40 -18.56 40.05 2.69
CA CYS A 40 -17.45 39.42 3.43
C CYS A 40 -17.52 39.69 4.95
N SER A 41 -18.74 39.66 5.52
CA SER A 41 -19.02 40.00 6.93
C SER A 41 -18.50 41.37 7.36
N GLY A 42 -18.11 42.25 6.42
CA GLY A 42 -17.49 43.53 6.71
C GLY A 42 -16.02 43.45 7.14
N HIS A 43 -15.40 42.28 6.99
CA HIS A 43 -14.01 42.00 7.36
C HIS A 43 -13.18 41.55 6.15
N GLY A 44 -13.54 42.01 4.96
CA GLY A 44 -12.83 41.68 3.74
C GLY A 44 -13.34 42.41 2.51
N VAL A 45 -12.60 42.25 1.42
CA VAL A 45 -12.91 42.84 0.11
C VAL A 45 -13.25 41.74 -0.88
N CYS A 46 -14.39 41.88 -1.56
CA CYS A 46 -14.79 40.98 -2.64
C CYS A 46 -14.00 41.27 -3.92
N THR A 47 -13.37 40.24 -4.48
CA THR A 47 -12.62 40.32 -5.74
C THR A 47 -13.53 40.17 -6.96
N ASN A 48 -13.02 40.50 -8.15
CA ASN A 48 -13.72 40.27 -9.43
C ASN A 48 -14.01 38.79 -9.74
N LEU A 49 -13.39 37.87 -8.99
CA LEU A 49 -13.65 36.43 -9.05
C LEU A 49 -14.70 35.98 -8.02
N ASN A 50 -15.39 36.93 -7.36
CA ASN A 50 -16.37 36.69 -6.31
C ASN A 50 -15.82 35.90 -5.10
N VAL A 51 -14.52 36.05 -4.82
CA VAL A 51 -13.87 35.52 -3.62
C VAL A 51 -13.62 36.66 -2.63
N CYS A 52 -13.93 36.44 -1.36
CA CYS A 52 -13.58 37.35 -0.26
C CYS A 52 -12.09 37.24 0.10
N VAL A 53 -11.39 38.36 0.08
CA VAL A 53 -10.06 38.51 0.69
C VAL A 53 -10.26 39.10 2.08
N CYS A 54 -9.87 38.37 3.12
CA CYS A 54 -10.11 38.79 4.51
C CYS A 54 -9.04 39.74 5.02
N ASP A 55 -9.45 40.64 5.91
CA ASP A 55 -8.58 41.50 6.70
C ASP A 55 -7.76 40.69 7.71
N ASP A 56 -6.66 41.26 8.19
CA ASP A 56 -5.79 40.63 9.19
C ASP A 56 -6.59 40.16 10.42
N GLY A 57 -6.39 38.89 10.78
CA GLY A 57 -7.10 38.26 11.89
C GLY A 57 -8.50 37.75 11.55
N TRP A 58 -8.92 37.75 10.28
CA TRP A 58 -10.17 37.13 9.82
C TRP A 58 -9.93 36.00 8.81
N THR A 59 -10.81 35.00 8.84
CA THR A 59 -10.74 33.80 8.01
C THR A 59 -12.16 33.29 7.72
N SER A 60 -12.27 32.18 6.98
CA SER A 60 -13.49 31.67 6.30
C SER A 60 -13.73 32.30 4.91
N ARG A 61 -14.58 31.66 4.11
CA ARG A 61 -14.96 32.11 2.75
C ARG A 61 -15.66 33.48 2.74
N ASP A 62 -16.25 33.84 3.85
CA ASP A 62 -17.02 35.05 4.12
C ASP A 62 -16.32 35.97 5.13
N CYS A 63 -15.10 35.64 5.59
CA CYS A 63 -14.38 36.40 6.61
C CYS A 63 -15.14 36.56 7.94
N SER A 64 -16.07 35.65 8.27
CA SER A 64 -16.85 35.68 9.51
C SER A 64 -16.12 35.17 10.74
N ARG A 65 -15.02 34.42 10.56
CA ARG A 65 -14.30 33.79 11.68
C ARG A 65 -13.08 34.61 12.02
N LYS A 66 -12.97 35.03 13.29
CA LYS A 66 -11.73 35.63 13.79
C LYS A 66 -10.66 34.54 14.00
N VAL A 67 -9.47 34.76 13.50
CA VAL A 67 -8.26 34.01 13.85
C VAL A 67 -7.96 34.34 15.32
N THR A 68 -8.30 33.42 16.22
CA THR A 68 -7.95 33.56 17.64
C THR A 68 -6.45 33.39 17.81
N ASN A 69 -5.86 34.08 18.79
CA ASN A 69 -4.44 33.94 19.13
C ASN A 69 -4.02 32.49 19.33
N SER A 70 -4.93 31.60 19.75
CA SER A 70 -4.66 30.16 19.83
C SER A 70 -4.24 29.53 18.50
N LEU A 71 -4.70 30.04 17.35
CA LEU A 71 -4.19 29.61 16.05
C LEU A 71 -2.82 30.23 15.76
N MET A 72 -2.56 31.47 16.19
CA MET A 72 -1.24 32.08 16.04
C MET A 72 -0.21 31.40 16.97
N GLU A 73 -0.59 30.99 18.17
CA GLU A 73 0.19 30.10 19.05
C GLU A 73 0.36 28.72 18.43
N ALA A 74 -0.68 28.13 17.80
CA ALA A 74 -0.53 26.85 17.12
C ALA A 74 0.34 26.95 15.85
N ILE A 75 0.33 28.09 15.14
CA ILE A 75 1.19 28.35 13.98
C ILE A 75 2.61 28.68 14.44
N ASP A 76 2.80 29.41 15.54
CA ASP A 76 4.10 29.70 16.14
C ASP A 76 4.73 28.44 16.74
N GLU A 77 3.98 27.59 17.44
CA GLU A 77 4.45 26.26 17.86
C GLU A 77 4.83 25.42 16.64
N ARG A 78 4.00 25.43 15.58
CA ARG A 78 4.35 24.75 14.33
C ARG A 78 5.62 25.32 13.68
N ASN A 79 5.78 26.64 13.64
CA ASN A 79 6.93 27.31 13.00
C ASN A 79 8.20 27.18 13.85
N ASN A 80 8.11 27.27 15.18
CA ASN A 80 9.22 27.00 16.11
C ASN A 80 9.63 25.53 16.09
N THR A 81 8.71 24.59 15.84
CA THR A 81 9.10 23.19 15.57
C THR A 81 9.75 23.00 14.20
N LEU A 82 9.49 23.89 13.24
CA LEU A 82 10.08 23.80 11.89
C LEU A 82 11.49 24.41 11.85
N GLU A 83 11.79 25.48 12.58
CA GLU A 83 13.14 26.07 12.66
C GLU A 83 14.17 25.18 13.37
N ALA A 84 13.73 24.19 14.15
CA ALA A 84 14.62 23.23 14.80
C ALA A 84 14.90 21.98 13.95
N ILE A 85 14.28 21.84 12.78
CA ILE A 85 14.49 20.69 11.88
C ILE A 85 15.29 21.21 10.67
N PRO A 86 16.60 20.93 10.59
CA PRO A 86 17.37 21.18 9.37
C PRO A 86 16.65 20.54 8.17
N GLU A 87 16.49 21.31 7.09
CA GLU A 87 15.73 20.96 5.86
C GLU A 87 16.19 19.69 5.13
N ASP A 88 17.18 18.97 5.66
CA ASP A 88 17.71 17.70 5.14
C ASP A 88 16.95 16.47 5.68
N GLN A 89 16.15 16.61 6.76
CA GLN A 89 15.77 15.44 7.55
C GLN A 89 14.45 14.73 7.21
N THR A 90 13.48 15.41 6.62
CA THR A 90 12.13 14.81 6.42
C THR A 90 12.01 13.88 5.21
N LEU A 91 13.01 13.85 4.33
CA LEU A 91 13.06 12.89 3.21
C LEU A 91 13.60 11.52 3.64
N TYR A 92 14.51 11.47 4.61
CA TYR A 92 15.11 10.21 5.05
C TYR A 92 14.20 9.38 5.97
N ASP A 93 13.27 10.03 6.69
CA ASP A 93 12.40 9.33 7.66
C ASP A 93 11.30 8.51 6.99
N ALA A 94 10.80 8.94 5.82
CA ALA A 94 9.78 8.22 5.07
C ALA A 94 10.36 6.98 4.36
N GLU A 95 11.58 7.06 3.82
CA GLU A 95 12.27 5.90 3.24
C GLU A 95 12.77 4.91 4.30
N ALA A 96 12.85 5.33 5.57
CA ALA A 96 13.44 4.53 6.62
C ALA A 96 12.61 3.30 7.05
N LEU A 97 11.29 3.47 7.14
CA LEU A 97 10.40 2.39 7.60
C LEU A 97 10.10 1.36 6.50
N ASP A 98 10.29 1.74 5.23
CA ASP A 98 10.16 0.83 4.09
C ASP A 98 11.40 -0.05 3.92
N TYR A 99 12.62 0.44 4.18
CA TYR A 99 13.84 -0.38 4.00
C TYR A 99 13.90 -1.56 4.98
N GLU A 100 13.51 -1.40 6.26
CA GLU A 100 13.51 -2.52 7.22
C GLU A 100 12.57 -3.64 6.77
N LEU A 101 11.37 -3.29 6.29
CA LEU A 101 10.39 -4.26 5.80
C LEU A 101 10.85 -4.95 4.50
N ILE A 102 11.46 -4.20 3.58
CA ILE A 102 11.99 -4.71 2.32
C ILE A 102 13.21 -5.62 2.57
N MET A 103 14.09 -5.28 3.50
CA MET A 103 15.28 -6.08 3.83
C MET A 103 14.89 -7.40 4.52
N VAL A 104 13.95 -7.35 5.48
CA VAL A 104 13.45 -8.56 6.17
C VAL A 104 12.74 -9.49 5.18
N SER A 105 11.86 -8.94 4.32
CA SER A 105 11.15 -9.75 3.31
C SER A 105 12.12 -10.31 2.25
N GLY A 106 13.08 -9.50 1.78
CA GLY A 106 14.08 -9.89 0.78
C GLY A 106 14.98 -11.06 1.18
N ILE A 107 15.31 -11.21 2.48
CA ILE A 107 16.12 -12.35 2.98
C ILE A 107 15.22 -13.56 3.31
N SER A 108 14.01 -13.33 3.78
CA SER A 108 13.09 -14.42 4.13
C SER A 108 12.70 -15.32 2.94
N ILE A 109 12.50 -14.72 1.75
CA ILE A 109 12.13 -15.45 0.52
C ILE A 109 13.23 -16.43 0.07
N PRO A 110 14.51 -16.02 -0.13
CA PRO A 110 15.57 -16.96 -0.51
C PRO A 110 15.84 -18.00 0.56
N VAL A 111 15.75 -17.65 1.85
CA VAL A 111 15.93 -18.62 2.95
C VAL A 111 14.85 -19.71 2.89
N THR A 112 13.58 -19.33 2.71
CA THR A 112 12.49 -20.31 2.59
C THR A 112 12.62 -21.19 1.35
N VAL A 113 13.01 -20.63 0.21
CA VAL A 113 13.28 -21.39 -1.03
C VAL A 113 14.43 -22.39 -0.83
N ILE A 114 15.52 -21.97 -0.19
CA ILE A 114 16.66 -22.84 0.11
C ILE A 114 16.24 -23.98 1.05
N LEU A 115 15.49 -23.68 2.12
CA LEU A 115 15.00 -24.71 3.05
C LEU A 115 14.08 -25.72 2.37
N LEU A 116 13.13 -25.28 1.53
CA LEU A 116 12.25 -26.18 0.78
C LEU A 116 13.02 -27.06 -0.21
N SER A 117 14.02 -26.50 -0.88
CA SER A 117 14.93 -27.24 -1.76
C SER A 117 15.69 -28.33 -0.98
N PHE A 118 16.29 -27.99 0.16
CA PHE A 118 16.96 -28.97 1.01
C PHE A 118 16.02 -30.05 1.53
N LEU A 119 14.82 -29.69 1.99
CA LEU A 119 13.81 -30.67 2.40
C LEU A 119 13.44 -31.60 1.25
N CYS A 120 13.22 -31.08 0.04
CA CYS A 120 12.96 -31.90 -1.15
C CYS A 120 14.11 -32.87 -1.45
N PHE A 121 15.37 -32.41 -1.40
CA PHE A 121 16.53 -33.29 -1.60
C PHE A 121 16.67 -34.35 -0.51
N LEU A 122 16.45 -33.98 0.76
CA LEU A 122 16.50 -34.92 1.88
C LEU A 122 15.37 -35.96 1.78
N TRP A 123 14.17 -35.53 1.42
CA TRP A 123 13.03 -36.43 1.18
C TRP A 123 13.31 -37.37 0.02
N CYS A 124 13.83 -36.88 -1.11
CA CYS A 124 14.23 -37.74 -2.23
C CYS A 124 15.29 -38.76 -1.83
N LYS A 125 16.35 -38.35 -1.12
CA LYS A 125 17.40 -39.29 -0.65
C LYS A 125 16.85 -40.29 0.36
N TYR A 126 15.96 -39.88 1.24
CA TYR A 126 15.29 -40.75 2.19
C TYR A 126 14.43 -41.80 1.48
N ILE A 127 13.62 -41.39 0.49
CA ILE A 127 12.81 -42.31 -0.32
C ILE A 127 13.70 -43.31 -1.07
N ILE A 128 14.82 -42.85 -1.68
CA ILE A 128 15.78 -43.75 -2.34
C ILE A 128 16.41 -44.73 -1.33
N MET A 129 16.79 -44.26 -0.14
CA MET A 129 17.35 -45.11 0.91
C MET A 129 16.35 -46.15 1.41
N VAL A 130 15.11 -45.76 1.66
CA VAL A 130 14.03 -46.66 2.08
C VAL A 130 13.70 -47.66 0.96
N TRP A 131 13.67 -47.22 -0.30
CA TRP A 131 13.49 -48.12 -1.44
C TRP A 131 14.62 -49.15 -1.56
N ASN A 132 15.87 -48.75 -1.31
CA ASN A 132 17.02 -49.66 -1.27
C ASN A 132 16.94 -50.65 -0.09
N LEU A 133 16.51 -50.19 1.10
CA LEU A 133 16.29 -51.04 2.26
C LEU A 133 15.17 -52.07 2.02
N ILE A 134 14.03 -51.65 1.46
CA ILE A 134 12.93 -52.55 1.09
C ILE A 134 13.37 -53.53 -0.02
N SER A 135 14.19 -53.08 -0.97
CA SER A 135 14.72 -53.94 -2.03
C SER A 135 15.72 -54.98 -1.52
N MET A 136 16.47 -54.70 -0.45
CA MET A 136 17.31 -55.67 0.24
C MET A 136 16.46 -56.81 0.82
N GLU A 137 15.35 -56.48 1.50
CA GLU A 137 14.39 -57.46 2.04
C GLU A 137 13.80 -58.34 0.91
N GLN A 138 13.45 -57.73 -0.24
CA GLN A 138 12.90 -58.44 -1.39
C GLN A 138 13.93 -59.30 -2.16
N SER A 139 15.24 -59.05 -2.01
CA SER A 139 16.27 -59.91 -2.61
C SER A 139 16.28 -61.32 -2.02
N ASN A 140 15.84 -61.49 -0.76
CA ASN A 140 15.72 -62.80 -0.12
C ASN A 140 14.43 -63.55 -0.53
N PHE A 141 13.41 -62.84 -1.04
CA PHE A 141 12.13 -63.46 -1.42
C PHE A 141 11.99 -63.80 -2.91
N ARG A 142 12.93 -63.40 -3.77
CA ARG A 142 12.87 -63.73 -5.21
C ARG A 142 13.17 -65.18 -5.57
N HIS A 143 13.39 -66.08 -4.61
CA HIS A 143 13.53 -67.52 -4.87
C HIS A 143 12.24 -68.36 -4.75
N TRP A 144 11.09 -67.77 -4.38
CA TRP A 144 9.81 -68.48 -4.46
C TRP A 144 9.14 -68.20 -5.81
N LYS A 145 9.82 -68.54 -6.91
CA LYS A 145 9.13 -68.77 -8.17
C LYS A 145 8.42 -70.12 -8.05
N CYS A 146 7.10 -70.11 -7.99
CA CYS A 146 6.27 -71.29 -8.23
C CYS A 146 6.50 -71.77 -9.67
N VAL A 147 7.52 -72.61 -9.90
CA VAL A 147 7.73 -73.30 -11.16
C VAL A 147 7.35 -74.76 -10.99
N ARG A 148 6.10 -75.01 -11.39
CA ARG A 148 5.48 -76.22 -11.94
C ARG A 148 5.42 -77.53 -11.13
N ARG A 149 4.17 -77.97 -10.98
CA ARG A 149 3.63 -79.33 -11.21
C ARG A 149 4.66 -80.34 -11.75
N ASP A 150 5.11 -81.22 -10.86
CA ASP A 150 5.06 -82.69 -10.97
C ASP A 150 6.16 -83.28 -10.09
N ALA A 151 5.78 -83.64 -8.87
CA ALA A 151 6.63 -84.28 -7.88
C ALA A 151 6.94 -85.72 -8.32
N SER A 152 8.04 -85.92 -9.04
CA SER A 152 8.70 -87.24 -9.03
C SER A 152 9.99 -87.11 -8.23
N TRP A 153 9.96 -87.73 -7.05
CA TRP A 153 11.06 -87.80 -6.12
C TRP A 153 12.13 -88.73 -6.70
N HIS A 154 13.36 -88.24 -6.86
CA HIS A 154 14.53 -89.11 -7.03
C HIS A 154 15.33 -89.09 -5.75
N VAL A 155 15.33 -90.24 -5.06
CA VAL A 155 16.19 -90.55 -3.94
C VAL A 155 17.56 -90.93 -4.51
N PRO A 156 18.67 -90.28 -4.13
CA PRO A 156 20.00 -90.68 -4.55
C PRO A 156 20.36 -92.05 -3.96
N ASN A 157 20.91 -92.94 -4.79
CA ASN A 157 21.47 -94.22 -4.35
C ASN A 157 22.68 -93.99 -3.43
N ALA A 158 22.79 -94.89 -2.44
CA ALA A 158 23.75 -94.93 -1.34
C ALA A 158 25.22 -94.85 -1.75
#